data_AF-A0A929C4M2-F1
#
_entry.id   AF-A0A929C4M2-F1
#
_cell.length_a   1.000
_cell.length_b   1.000
_cell.length_c   1.000
_cell.angle_alpha   90.00
_cell.angle_beta   90.00
_cell.angle_gamma   90.00
#
_symmetry.space_group_name_H-M   'P 1'
#
loop_
_entity.id
_entity.type
_entity.pdbx_description
1 polymer ?
#
loop_
_entity_poly.entity_id
_entity_poly.type
_entity_poly.pdbx_seq_one_letter_code
_entity_poly.pdbx_strand_id
1 'polypeptide(L)'
;MKQQSRNQALIWGGLLIIFGVVGLVESFTDLTPWAWVAILAITGLGIFGVFLRDRSEWWPLIPTYVLCAIAGLLALVELNVLRDQFLPTYVLCTIAIPFIVVYLWDRAQWWALVPAYALTAVAALV
;
A
#
# COMPACT_ATOMS: atom_id res chain seq x y z
N MET A 1 35.24 15.24 5.09
CA MET A 1 34.37 14.05 5.27
C MET A 1 33.60 14.01 6.62
N LYS A 2 33.39 15.14 7.35
CA LYS A 2 32.76 15.13 8.71
C LYS A 2 31.33 15.73 8.79
N GLN A 3 30.75 16.20 7.69
CA GLN A 3 29.50 16.98 7.73
C GLN A 3 28.25 16.15 7.43
N GLN A 4 28.41 14.99 6.78
CA GLN A 4 27.31 14.12 6.36
C GLN A 4 26.64 13.37 7.53
N SER A 5 27.39 13.02 8.58
CA SER A 5 26.88 12.27 9.73
C SER A 5 25.95 13.08 10.64
N ARG A 6 26.16 14.40 10.75
CA ARG A 6 25.35 15.26 11.63
C ARG A 6 23.95 15.52 11.07
N ASN A 7 23.83 15.74 9.76
CA ASN A 7 22.51 15.89 9.13
C ASN A 7 21.75 14.57 9.13
N GLN A 8 22.44 13.43 8.90
CA GLN A 8 21.82 12.11 9.03
C GLN A 8 21.32 11.86 10.46
N ALA A 9 22.12 12.16 11.49
CA ALA A 9 21.71 12.02 12.88
C ALA A 9 20.49 12.89 13.23
N LEU A 10 20.40 14.09 12.69
CA LEU A 10 19.23 14.97 12.87
C LEU A 10 17.98 14.43 12.14
N ILE A 11 18.14 13.91 10.93
CA ILE A 11 17.04 13.29 10.17
C ILE A 11 16.53 12.04 10.92
N TRP A 12 17.43 11.15 11.34
CA TRP A 12 17.08 9.94 12.08
C TRP A 12 16.47 10.28 13.45
N GLY A 13 17.04 11.25 14.17
CA GLY A 13 16.49 11.73 15.44
C GLY A 13 15.10 12.34 15.28
N GLY A 14 14.89 13.17 14.26
CA GLY A 14 13.59 13.75 13.94
C GLY A 14 12.55 12.70 13.58
N LEU A 15 12.89 11.73 12.73
CA LEU A 15 12.01 10.60 12.39
C LEU A 15 11.61 9.78 13.61
N LEU A 16 12.57 9.48 14.50
CA LEU A 16 12.31 8.75 15.74
C LEU A 16 11.38 9.53 16.68
N ILE A 17 11.56 10.85 16.78
CA ILE A 17 10.67 11.70 17.59
C ILE A 17 9.26 11.70 17.00
N ILE A 18 9.12 11.87 15.68
CA ILE A 18 7.80 11.84 15.01
C ILE A 18 7.14 10.48 15.24
N PHE A 19 7.86 9.38 15.01
CA PHE A 19 7.36 8.03 15.24
C PHE A 19 6.91 7.82 16.70
N GLY A 20 7.72 8.29 17.66
CA GLY A 20 7.39 8.23 19.08
C GLY A 20 6.16 9.05 19.46
N VAL A 21 6.01 10.26 18.91
CA VAL A 21 4.82 11.11 19.14
C VAL A 21 3.57 10.48 18.53
N VAL A 22 3.66 9.95 17.31
CA VAL A 22 2.54 9.26 16.65
C VAL A 22 2.12 8.03 17.46
N GLY A 23 3.07 7.19 17.87
CA GLY A 23 2.77 6.03 18.71
C GLY A 23 2.24 6.41 20.09
N LEU A 24 2.67 7.55 20.65
CA LEU A 24 2.14 8.06 21.91
C LEU A 24 0.68 8.53 21.75
N VAL A 25 0.37 9.24 20.66
CA VAL A 25 -1.02 9.61 20.33
C VAL A 25 -1.88 8.36 20.16
N GLU A 26 -1.41 7.35 19.43
CA GLU A 26 -2.11 6.06 19.27
C GLU A 26 -2.28 5.29 20.58
N SER A 27 -1.36 5.44 21.54
CA SER A 27 -1.50 4.84 22.86
C SER A 27 -2.60 5.50 23.71
N PHE A 28 -2.81 6.80 23.53
CA PHE A 28 -3.83 7.56 24.26
C PHE A 28 -5.17 7.68 23.53
N THR A 29 -5.15 7.51 22.21
CA THR A 29 -6.33 7.53 21.35
C THR A 29 -6.46 6.13 20.78
N ASP A 30 -7.47 5.37 21.20
CA ASP A 30 -7.88 4.12 20.54
C ASP A 30 -8.35 4.46 19.12
N LEU A 31 -7.39 4.78 18.23
CA LEU A 31 -7.65 5.16 16.85
C LEU A 31 -8.34 3.98 16.21
N THR A 32 -9.65 4.12 16.02
CA THR A 32 -10.46 3.09 15.39
C THR A 32 -9.81 2.70 14.06
N PRO A 33 -9.80 1.42 13.67
CA PRO A 33 -9.24 0.99 12.38
C PRO A 33 -9.76 1.80 11.18
N TRP A 34 -10.98 2.33 11.29
CA TRP A 34 -11.58 3.28 10.35
C TRP A 34 -10.79 4.58 10.13
N ALA A 35 -10.09 5.08 11.14
CA ALA A 35 -9.21 6.25 11.01
C ALA A 35 -8.05 5.94 10.06
N TRP A 36 -7.42 4.77 10.21
CA TRP A 36 -6.36 4.31 9.31
C TRP A 36 -6.88 4.06 7.89
N VAL A 37 -8.06 3.46 7.75
CA VAL A 37 -8.73 3.32 6.45
C VAL A 37 -8.91 4.68 5.77
N ALA A 38 -9.44 5.67 6.50
CA ALA A 38 -9.66 7.01 5.97
C ALA A 38 -8.36 7.71 5.58
N ILE A 39 -7.33 7.67 6.43
CA ILE A 39 -6.02 8.26 6.15
C ILE A 39 -5.41 7.65 4.89
N LEU A 40 -5.39 6.32 4.78
CA LEU A 40 -4.83 5.61 3.63
C LEU A 40 -5.61 5.90 2.35
N ALA A 41 -6.95 5.90 2.42
CA ALA A 41 -7.81 6.17 1.27
C ALA A 41 -7.66 7.63 0.78
N ILE A 42 -7.68 8.60 1.69
CA ILE A 42 -7.49 10.03 1.35
C ILE A 42 -6.10 10.26 0.77
N THR A 43 -5.07 9.66 1.38
CA THR A 43 -3.69 9.78 0.89
C THR A 43 -3.54 9.16 -0.50
N GLY A 44 -4.10 7.96 -0.71
CA GLY A 44 -4.13 7.30 -2.01
C GLY A 44 -4.84 8.14 -3.08
N LEU A 45 -6.02 8.69 -2.76
CA LEU A 45 -6.76 9.58 -3.65
C LEU A 45 -6.01 10.90 -3.93
N GLY A 46 -5.29 11.44 -2.94
CA GLY A 46 -4.45 12.62 -3.11
C GLY A 46 -3.33 12.38 -4.12
N ILE A 47 -2.64 11.24 -4.02
CA ILE A 47 -1.59 10.84 -4.98
C ILE A 47 -2.20 10.53 -6.35
N PHE A 48 -3.38 9.91 -6.40
CA PHE A 48 -4.10 9.68 -7.65
C PHE A 48 -4.41 11.00 -8.38
N GLY A 49 -4.72 12.06 -7.63
CA GLY A 49 -4.89 13.40 -8.17
C GLY A 49 -3.66 13.92 -8.92
N VAL A 50 -2.45 13.52 -8.53
CA VAL A 50 -1.20 13.86 -9.25
C VAL A 50 -1.18 13.22 -10.63
N PHE A 51 -1.53 11.93 -10.73
CA PHE A 51 -1.64 11.23 -12.01
C PHE A 51 -2.72 11.84 -12.92
N LEU A 52 -3.84 12.31 -12.35
CA LEU A 52 -4.89 12.97 -13.13
C LEU A 52 -4.45 14.33 -13.71
N ARG A 53 -3.53 15.02 -13.04
CA ARG A 53 -2.99 16.31 -13.50
C ARG A 53 -2.00 16.15 -14.64
N ASP A 54 -1.12 15.15 -14.54
CA ASP A 54 -0.16 14.83 -15.60
C ASP A 54 -0.12 13.32 -15.82
N ARG A 55 -0.84 12.87 -16.85
CA ARG A 55 -0.93 11.45 -17.21
C ARG A 55 0.32 10.92 -17.90
N SER A 56 1.30 11.78 -18.21
CA SER A 56 2.59 11.32 -18.73
C SER A 56 3.45 10.66 -17.64
N GLU A 57 3.24 11.07 -16.38
CA GLU A 57 3.91 10.54 -15.20
C GLU A 57 3.12 9.37 -14.62
N TRP A 58 3.52 8.14 -14.94
CA TRP A 58 2.81 6.90 -14.55
C TRP A 58 3.16 6.41 -13.13
N TRP A 59 4.26 6.90 -12.55
CA TRP A 59 4.74 6.46 -11.24
C TRP A 59 3.71 6.61 -10.08
N PRO A 60 2.80 7.61 -10.03
CA PRO A 60 1.87 7.77 -8.90
C PRO A 60 0.80 6.68 -8.83
N LEU A 61 0.60 5.91 -9.91
CA LEU A 61 -0.36 4.80 -9.93
C LEU A 61 0.02 3.69 -8.95
N ILE A 62 1.31 3.40 -8.80
CA ILE A 62 1.76 2.32 -7.91
C ILE A 62 1.49 2.67 -6.43
N PRO A 63 1.94 3.82 -5.89
CA PRO A 63 1.63 4.19 -4.51
C PRO A 63 0.12 4.32 -4.26
N THR A 64 -0.62 4.90 -5.22
CA THR A 64 -2.10 4.98 -5.14
C THR A 64 -2.70 3.59 -4.96
N TYR A 65 -2.30 2.65 -5.83
CA TYR A 65 -2.81 1.29 -5.81
C TYR A 65 -2.52 0.59 -4.49
N VAL A 66 -1.29 0.67 -3.99
CA VAL A 66 -0.87 0.03 -2.74
C VAL A 66 -1.64 0.61 -1.54
N LEU A 67 -1.78 1.93 -1.47
CA LEU A 67 -2.53 2.57 -0.38
C LEU A 67 -4.01 2.18 -0.40
N CYS A 68 -4.64 2.18 -1.58
CA CYS A 68 -6.03 1.75 -1.73
C CYS A 68 -6.22 0.26 -1.41
N ALA A 69 -5.28 -0.60 -1.82
CA ALA A 69 -5.28 -2.03 -1.53
C ALA A 69 -5.26 -2.31 -0.02
N ILE A 70 -4.40 -1.61 0.73
CA ILE A 70 -4.29 -1.75 2.18
C ILE A 70 -5.50 -1.13 2.88
N ALA A 71 -5.98 0.03 2.44
CA ALA A 71 -7.21 0.63 2.97
C ALA A 71 -8.41 -0.31 2.80
N GLY A 72 -8.53 -0.96 1.63
CA GLY A 72 -9.54 -1.97 1.36
C GLY A 72 -9.40 -3.18 2.28
N LEU A 73 -8.18 -3.68 2.48
CA LEU A 73 -7.93 -4.81 3.39
C LEU A 73 -8.45 -4.50 4.80
N LEU A 74 -8.02 -3.36 5.36
CA LEU A 74 -8.41 -2.92 6.70
C LEU A 74 -9.92 -2.75 6.81
N ALA A 75 -10.56 -2.14 5.82
CA ALA A 75 -12.01 -1.96 5.80
C ALA A 75 -12.77 -3.31 5.75
N LEU A 76 -12.30 -4.27 4.94
CA LEU A 76 -12.94 -5.58 4.81
C LEU A 76 -12.79 -6.42 6.09
N VAL A 77 -11.65 -6.32 6.78
CA VAL A 77 -11.41 -6.95 8.08
C VAL A 77 -12.32 -6.32 9.14
N GLU A 78 -12.38 -4.99 9.21
CA GLU A 78 -13.19 -4.26 10.18
C GLU A 78 -14.70 -4.49 9.98
N LEU A 79 -15.15 -4.63 8.73
CA LEU A 79 -16.53 -5.01 8.39
C LEU A 79 -16.84 -6.50 8.63
N ASN A 80 -15.86 -7.28 9.10
CA ASN A 80 -15.96 -8.73 9.33
C ASN A 80 -16.37 -9.52 8.06
N VAL A 81 -16.06 -8.96 6.89
CA VAL A 81 -16.26 -9.59 5.57
C VAL A 81 -15.08 -10.52 5.29
N LEU A 82 -13.86 -10.05 5.57
CA LEU A 82 -12.65 -10.87 5.52
C LEU A 82 -12.38 -11.46 6.90
N ARG A 83 -12.36 -12.78 6.97
CA ARG A 83 -11.89 -13.53 8.15
C ARG A 83 -10.41 -13.84 7.99
N ASP A 84 -9.74 -14.10 9.11
CA ASP A 84 -8.28 -14.33 9.16
C ASP A 84 -7.76 -15.32 8.10
N GLN A 85 -8.50 -16.40 7.83
CA GLN A 85 -8.11 -17.40 6.83
C GLN A 85 -8.06 -16.87 5.38
N PHE A 86 -8.85 -15.85 5.04
CA PHE A 86 -8.91 -15.28 3.69
C PHE A 86 -8.02 -14.04 3.51
N LEU A 87 -7.34 -13.64 4.59
CA LEU A 87 -6.43 -12.49 4.56
C LEU A 87 -5.25 -12.72 3.58
N PRO A 88 -4.59 -13.90 3.56
CA PRO A 88 -3.56 -14.19 2.57
C PRO A 88 -4.11 -14.21 1.14
N THR A 89 -5.31 -14.79 0.95
CA THR A 89 -5.99 -14.85 -0.35
C THR A 89 -6.21 -13.45 -0.92
N TYR A 90 -6.73 -12.52 -0.09
CA TYR A 90 -6.92 -11.13 -0.50
C TYR A 90 -5.60 -10.47 -0.88
N VAL A 91 -4.56 -10.60 -0.05
CA VAL A 91 -3.26 -9.97 -0.30
C VAL A 91 -2.65 -10.49 -1.60
N LEU A 92 -2.64 -11.80 -1.81
CA LEU A 92 -2.09 -12.42 -3.02
C LEU A 92 -2.86 -12.04 -4.28
N CYS A 93 -4.20 -12.10 -4.23
CA CYS A 93 -5.06 -11.67 -5.33
C CYS A 93 -4.83 -10.19 -5.68
N THR A 94 -4.73 -9.34 -4.66
CA THR A 94 -4.47 -7.92 -4.85
C THR A 94 -3.10 -7.72 -5.52
N ILE A 95 -2.03 -8.34 -5.01
CA ILE A 95 -0.70 -8.24 -5.65
C ILE A 95 -0.69 -8.80 -7.08
N ALA A 96 -1.55 -9.77 -7.42
CA ALA A 96 -1.65 -10.31 -8.78
C ALA A 96 -2.22 -9.29 -9.79
N ILE A 97 -3.13 -8.41 -9.38
CA ILE A 97 -3.80 -7.43 -10.25
C ILE A 97 -2.83 -6.58 -11.07
N PRO A 98 -1.80 -5.91 -10.51
CA PRO A 98 -0.90 -5.07 -11.31
C PRO A 98 -0.17 -5.87 -12.40
N PHE A 99 0.19 -7.12 -12.16
CA PHE A 99 0.80 -7.96 -13.20
C PHE A 99 -0.19 -8.32 -14.31
N ILE A 100 -1.45 -8.61 -13.96
CA ILE A 100 -2.51 -8.80 -14.94
C ILE A 100 -2.70 -7.53 -15.77
N VAL A 101 -2.74 -6.35 -15.13
CA VAL A 101 -2.87 -5.05 -15.79
C VAL A 101 -1.71 -4.80 -16.75
N VAL A 102 -0.47 -5.09 -16.37
CA VAL A 102 0.72 -4.95 -17.24
C VAL A 102 0.56 -5.79 -18.51
N TYR A 103 0.18 -7.06 -18.36
CA TYR A 103 -0.03 -7.95 -19.52
C TYR A 103 -1.21 -7.50 -20.40
N LEU A 104 -2.29 -6.99 -19.81
CA LEU A 104 -3.43 -6.47 -20.56
C LEU A 104 -3.08 -5.19 -21.34
N TRP A 105 -2.18 -4.36 -20.79
CA TRP A 105 -1.73 -3.11 -21.41
C TRP A 105 -0.81 -3.37 -22.60
N ASP A 106 0.15 -4.27 -22.44
CA ASP A 106 1.04 -4.70 -23.52
C ASP A 106 1.20 -6.22 -23.50
N ARG A 107 0.58 -6.88 -24.47
CA ARG A 107 0.59 -8.35 -24.62
C ARG A 107 1.99 -8.88 -24.94
N ALA A 108 2.93 -8.04 -25.37
CA ALA A 108 4.33 -8.42 -25.51
C ALA A 108 5.00 -8.70 -24.15
N GLN A 109 4.47 -8.12 -23.05
CA GLN A 109 4.94 -8.35 -21.69
C GLN A 109 4.40 -9.66 -21.09
N TRP A 110 4.55 -10.78 -21.81
CA TRP A 110 4.07 -12.10 -21.40
C TRP A 110 4.66 -12.56 -20.06
N TRP A 111 5.84 -12.06 -19.69
CA TRP A 111 6.49 -12.36 -18.42
C TRP A 111 5.59 -12.05 -17.21
N ALA A 112 4.72 -11.05 -17.30
CA ALA A 112 3.83 -10.65 -16.20
C ALA A 112 2.75 -11.71 -15.90
N LEU A 113 2.43 -12.60 -16.84
CA LEU A 113 1.52 -13.72 -16.58
C LEU A 113 2.07 -14.72 -15.58
N VAL A 114 3.40 -14.89 -15.52
CA VAL A 114 4.02 -15.88 -14.64
C VAL A 114 3.80 -15.51 -13.16
N PRO A 115 4.14 -14.29 -12.69
CA PRO A 115 3.79 -13.84 -11.34
C PRO A 115 2.28 -13.82 -11.09
N ALA A 116 1.49 -13.31 -12.04
CA ALA A 116 0.04 -13.25 -11.89
C ALA A 116 -0.58 -14.64 -11.64
N TYR A 117 -0.18 -15.63 -12.43
CA TYR A 117 -0.63 -17.01 -12.28
C TYR A 117 -0.15 -17.62 -10.98
N ALA A 118 1.14 -17.49 -10.64
CA ALA A 118 1.69 -18.04 -9.42
C ALA A 118 0.97 -17.50 -8.16
N LEU A 119 0.77 -16.18 -8.10
CA LEU A 119 0.07 -15.53 -6.98
C LEU A 119 -1.38 -15.98 -6.89
N THR A 120 -2.10 -16.03 -8.02
CA THR A 120 -3.50 -16.45 -8.06
C THR A 120 -3.66 -17.93 -7.71
N ALA A 121 -2.75 -18.79 -8.17
CA ALA A 121 -2.76 -20.22 -7.85
C ALA A 121 -2.53 -20.45 -6.36
N VAL A 122 -1.55 -19.77 -5.76
CA VAL A 122 -1.32 -19.86 -4.30
C VAL A 122 -2.51 -19.30 -3.54
N ALA A 123 -3.09 -18.18 -3.97
CA ALA A 123 -4.29 -17.62 -3.36
C ALA A 123 -5.47 -18.60 -3.35
N ALA A 124 -5.60 -19.45 -4.38
CA ALA A 124 -6.64 -20.47 -4.46
C ALA A 124 -6.38 -21.70 -3.58
N LEU A 125 -5.14 -21.90 -3.10
CA LEU A 125 -4.74 -23.02 -2.26
C LEU A 125 -4.80 -22.72 -0.75
N VAL A 126 -4.70 -21.45 -0.38
CA VAL A 126 -4.78 -20.96 1.00
C VAL A 126 -6.23 -20.68 1.36
#